data_AF-A0A9E0ABN2-F1
#
_entry.id   AF-A0A9E0ABN2-F1
#
_cell.length_a   1.000
_cell.length_b   1.000
_cell.length_c   1.000
_cell.angle_alpha   90.00
_cell.angle_beta   90.00
_cell.angle_gamma   90.00
#
_symmetry.space_group_name_H-M   'P 1'
#
loop_
_entity.id
_entity.type
_entity.pdbx_description
1 polymer ?
#
loop_
_entity_poly.entity_id
_entity_poly.type
_entity_poly.pdbx_seq_one_letter_code
_entity_poly.pdbx_strand_id
1 'polypeptide(L)'
;MKKINETQILKETILLMKMKQSEEFLQLKDQYLYTFESLKPLNLIKNAFGQMATSSEFKGNILSNVIGISAGYLTKKVLLSSTHSPIKRILGTLLQFVITNMVTKHSEKSTQENI
;
A
#
# COMPACT_ATOMS: atom_id res chain seq x y z
N MET A 1 -5.86 74.19 15.20
CA MET A 1 -5.87 72.74 14.94
C MET A 1 -6.26 72.52 13.47
N LYS A 2 -5.42 71.82 12.69
CA LYS A 2 -5.68 71.54 11.27
C LYS A 2 -6.97 70.71 11.18
N LYS A 3 -7.98 71.17 10.44
CA LYS A 3 -9.24 70.43 10.23
C LYS A 3 -8.87 69.06 9.65
N ILE A 4 -9.21 68.00 10.37
CA ILE A 4 -9.11 66.63 9.87
C ILE A 4 -9.95 66.58 8.59
N ASN A 5 -9.32 66.27 7.47
CA ASN A 5 -10.02 66.19 6.19
C ASN A 5 -10.65 64.80 6.08
N GLU A 6 -11.86 64.66 6.62
CA GLU A 6 -12.64 63.43 6.63
C GLU A 6 -12.76 62.80 5.23
N THR A 7 -12.76 63.62 4.17
CA THR A 7 -12.77 63.15 2.78
C THR A 7 -11.45 62.49 2.37
N GLN A 8 -10.30 62.96 2.88
CA GLN A 8 -9.01 62.30 2.64
C GLN A 8 -8.94 60.95 3.38
N ILE A 9 -9.38 60.91 4.64
CA ILE A 9 -9.43 59.67 5.42
C ILE A 9 -10.34 58.63 4.75
N LEU A 10 -11.51 59.05 4.27
CA LEU A 10 -12.42 58.16 3.57
C LEU A 10 -11.78 57.59 2.29
N LYS A 11 -11.09 58.40 1.50
CA LYS A 11 -10.39 57.95 0.29
C LYS A 11 -9.26 56.96 0.59
N GLU A 12 -8.45 57.25 1.61
CA GLU A 12 -7.37 56.35 2.06
C GLU A 12 -7.94 55.02 2.57
N THR A 13 -9.03 55.08 3.34
CA THR A 13 -9.71 53.88 3.84
C THR A 13 -10.26 53.03 2.69
N ILE A 14 -10.91 53.65 1.69
CA ILE A 14 -11.41 52.94 0.50
C ILE A 14 -10.24 52.28 -0.26
N LEU A 15 -9.11 52.96 -0.40
CA LEU A 15 -7.93 52.41 -1.06
C LEU A 15 -7.38 51.21 -0.30
N LEU A 16 -7.23 51.32 1.02
CA LEU A 16 -6.80 50.24 1.90
C LEU A 16 -7.75 49.03 1.81
N MET A 17 -9.06 49.27 1.86
CA MET A 17 -10.06 48.21 1.73
C MET A 17 -10.01 47.51 0.38
N LYS A 18 -9.79 48.24 -0.72
CA LYS A 18 -9.63 47.64 -2.05
C LYS A 18 -8.38 46.78 -2.16
N MET A 19 -7.26 47.23 -1.58
CA MET A 19 -6.03 46.46 -1.53
C MET A 19 -6.25 45.16 -0.74
N LYS A 20 -6.85 45.26 0.45
CA LYS A 20 -7.19 44.11 1.29
C LYS A 20 -8.12 43.12 0.56
N GLN A 21 -9.18 43.61 -0.08
CA GLN A 21 -10.10 42.75 -0.84
C GLN A 21 -9.37 42.01 -1.98
N SER A 22 -8.46 42.68 -2.69
CA SER A 22 -7.68 42.05 -3.75
C SER A 22 -6.74 40.96 -3.22
N GLU A 23 -6.13 41.19 -2.05
CA GLU A 23 -5.27 40.21 -1.39
C GLU A 23 -6.07 38.99 -0.91
N GLU A 24 -7.20 39.23 -0.23
CA GLU A 24 -8.10 38.17 0.23
C GLU A 24 -8.62 37.32 -0.92
N PHE A 25 -8.95 37.94 -2.07
CA PHE A 25 -9.39 37.22 -3.25
C PHE A 25 -8.29 36.31 -3.82
N LEU A 26 -7.04 36.79 -3.85
CA LEU A 26 -5.90 35.98 -4.30
C LEU A 26 -5.68 34.79 -3.37
N GLN A 27 -5.69 35.01 -2.05
CA GLN A 27 -5.55 33.95 -1.06
C GLN A 27 -6.67 32.91 -1.18
N LEU A 28 -7.91 33.35 -1.40
CA LEU A 28 -9.04 32.44 -1.60
C LEU A 28 -8.86 31.58 -2.85
N LYS A 29 -8.39 32.16 -3.95
CA LYS A 29 -8.10 31.42 -5.19
C LYS A 29 -7.01 30.38 -4.97
N ASP A 30 -5.95 30.74 -4.25
CA ASP A 30 -4.85 29.83 -3.96
C ASP A 30 -5.31 28.68 -3.05
N GLN A 31 -6.07 28.98 -1.99
CA GLN A 31 -6.65 27.95 -1.13
C GLN A 31 -7.64 27.05 -1.88
N TYR A 32 -8.45 27.62 -2.77
CA TYR A 32 -9.36 26.84 -3.61
C TYR A 32 -8.58 25.85 -4.47
N LEU A 33 -7.54 26.32 -5.18
CA LEU A 33 -6.70 25.47 -6.02
C LEU A 33 -6.01 24.38 -5.20
N TYR A 34 -5.40 24.75 -4.06
CA TYR A 34 -4.75 23.80 -3.16
C TYR A 34 -5.73 22.74 -2.65
N THR A 35 -6.91 23.15 -2.20
CA THR A 35 -7.94 22.24 -1.69
C THR A 35 -8.42 21.31 -2.79
N PHE A 36 -8.72 21.85 -3.98
CA PHE A 36 -9.15 21.07 -5.13
C PHE A 36 -8.08 20.04 -5.55
N GLU A 37 -6.82 20.45 -5.63
CA GLU A 37 -5.70 19.55 -5.91
C GLU A 37 -5.56 18.49 -4.82
N SER A 38 -5.68 18.85 -3.53
CA SER A 38 -5.56 17.90 -2.42
C SER A 38 -6.65 16.83 -2.39
N LEU A 39 -7.86 17.19 -2.84
CA LEU A 39 -9.01 16.28 -2.94
C LEU A 39 -8.95 15.38 -4.18
N LYS A 40 -8.02 15.60 -5.11
CA LYS A 40 -7.84 14.69 -6.24
C LYS A 40 -7.49 13.30 -5.70
N PRO A 41 -8.13 12.23 -6.20
CA PRO A 41 -7.91 10.87 -5.72
C PRO A 41 -6.43 10.46 -5.69
N LEU A 42 -5.65 10.89 -6.69
CA LEU A 42 -4.20 10.63 -6.75
C LEU A 42 -3.44 11.22 -5.55
N ASN A 43 -3.78 12.44 -5.12
CA ASN A 43 -3.14 13.10 -3.98
C ASN A 43 -3.66 12.54 -2.65
N LEU A 44 -4.93 12.15 -2.56
CA LEU A 44 -5.49 11.43 -1.41
C LEU A 44 -4.80 10.08 -1.21
N ILE A 45 -4.62 9.31 -2.29
CA ILE A 45 -3.88 8.04 -2.28
C ILE A 45 -2.44 8.30 -1.84
N LYS A 46 -1.73 9.26 -2.47
CA LYS A 46 -0.35 9.60 -2.10
C LYS A 46 -0.21 9.95 -0.62
N ASN A 47 -1.12 10.75 -0.09
CA ASN A 47 -1.12 11.17 1.32
C ASN A 47 -1.47 10.00 2.26
N ALA A 48 -2.43 9.15 1.88
CA ALA A 48 -2.79 7.95 2.63
C ALA A 48 -1.62 6.96 2.66
N PHE A 49 -1.00 6.65 1.52
CA PHE A 49 0.16 5.75 1.44
C PHE A 49 1.39 6.31 2.15
N GLY A 50 1.65 7.62 2.08
CA GLY A 50 2.75 8.26 2.81
C GLY A 50 2.60 8.16 4.32
N GLN A 51 1.39 8.43 4.85
CA GLN A 51 1.07 8.30 6.28
C GLN A 51 1.04 6.84 6.75
N MET A 52 0.56 5.95 5.88
CA MET A 52 0.46 4.52 6.15
C MET A 52 1.82 3.81 6.06
N ALA A 53 2.75 4.27 5.22
CA ALA A 53 4.11 3.74 5.17
C ALA A 53 4.99 4.20 6.34
N THR A 54 4.62 5.30 7.01
CA THR A 54 5.36 5.87 8.14
C THR A 54 4.89 5.36 9.50
N SER A 55 3.71 4.73 9.61
CA SER A 55 3.26 4.12 10.86
C SER A 55 3.86 2.71 11.05
N SER A 56 4.48 2.49 12.22
CA SER A 56 5.18 1.24 12.57
C SER A 56 4.26 0.01 12.55
N GLU A 57 3.00 0.18 12.96
CA GLU A 57 1.99 -0.89 12.97
C GLU A 57 1.64 -1.40 11.56
N PHE A 58 1.68 -0.52 10.55
CA PHE A 58 1.25 -0.90 9.22
C PHE A 58 2.36 -1.59 8.41
N LYS A 59 3.64 -1.36 8.72
CA LYS A 59 4.75 -2.16 8.18
C LYS A 59 4.59 -3.65 8.51
N GLY A 60 4.17 -3.98 9.74
CA GLY A 60 3.91 -5.36 10.15
C GLY A 60 2.74 -5.98 9.38
N ASN A 61 1.65 -5.23 9.22
CA ASN A 61 0.42 -5.70 8.56
C ASN A 61 0.52 -5.78 7.03
N ILE A 62 1.26 -4.88 6.37
CA ILE A 62 1.57 -5.02 4.93
C ILE A 62 2.44 -6.25 4.71
N LEU A 63 3.51 -6.41 5.51
CA LEU A 63 4.44 -7.52 5.31
C LEU A 63 3.73 -8.86 5.46
N SER A 64 2.90 -9.01 6.51
CA SER A 64 2.10 -10.23 6.70
C SER A 64 1.07 -10.44 5.58
N ASN A 65 0.41 -9.39 5.09
CA ASN A 65 -0.54 -9.50 3.98
C ASN A 65 0.14 -9.83 2.65
N VAL A 66 1.29 -9.25 2.34
CA VAL A 66 2.08 -9.56 1.13
C VAL A 66 2.60 -10.99 1.19
N ILE A 67 3.06 -11.46 2.36
CA ILE A 67 3.43 -12.85 2.59
C ILE A 67 2.21 -13.76 2.39
N GLY A 68 1.05 -13.43 2.95
CA GLY A 68 -0.19 -14.21 2.79
C GLY A 68 -0.67 -14.29 1.34
N ILE A 69 -0.63 -13.18 0.60
CA ILE A 69 -1.02 -13.13 -0.82
C ILE A 69 -0.04 -13.92 -1.68
N SER A 70 1.26 -13.73 -1.47
CA SER A 70 2.30 -14.45 -2.23
C SER A 70 2.29 -15.94 -1.90
N ALA A 71 2.16 -16.31 -0.63
CA ALA A 71 2.02 -17.71 -0.19
C ALA A 71 0.73 -18.33 -0.76
N GLY A 72 -0.40 -17.63 -0.73
CA GLY A 72 -1.66 -18.09 -1.32
C GLY A 72 -1.57 -18.27 -2.84
N TYR A 73 -0.91 -17.35 -3.54
CA TYR A 73 -0.68 -17.44 -4.99
C TYR A 73 0.27 -18.59 -5.34
N LEU A 74 1.38 -18.75 -4.61
CA LEU A 74 2.30 -19.87 -4.75
C LEU A 74 1.59 -21.20 -4.46
N THR A 75 0.78 -21.26 -3.40
CA THR A 75 -0.01 -22.44 -3.05
C THR A 75 -1.01 -22.78 -4.16
N LYS A 76 -1.75 -21.79 -4.69
CA LYS A 76 -2.66 -22.00 -5.82
C LYS A 76 -1.91 -22.45 -7.08
N LYS A 77 -0.73 -21.90 -7.35
CA LYS A 77 0.11 -22.26 -8.50
C LYS A 77 0.71 -23.67 -8.36
N VAL A 78 1.15 -24.05 -7.17
CA VAL A 78 1.79 -25.34 -6.90
C VAL A 78 0.77 -26.46 -6.70
N LEU A 79 -0.37 -26.22 -6.03
CA LEU A 79 -1.39 -27.23 -5.78
C LEU A 79 -2.44 -27.27 -6.90
N LEU A 80 -3.01 -26.12 -7.25
CA LEU A 80 -4.20 -26.02 -8.10
C LEU A 80 -3.92 -25.84 -9.60
N SER A 81 -2.68 -25.52 -10.02
CA SER A 81 -2.39 -25.39 -11.45
C SER A 81 -2.41 -26.76 -12.14
N SER A 82 -3.32 -26.94 -13.11
CA SER A 82 -3.53 -28.17 -13.88
C SER A 82 -2.50 -28.38 -15.01
N THR A 83 -1.53 -27.47 -15.19
CA THR A 83 -0.52 -27.59 -16.24
C THR A 83 0.74 -28.26 -15.73
N HIS A 84 1.33 -29.09 -16.60
CA HIS A 84 2.57 -29.88 -16.55
C HIS A 84 3.78 -29.12 -15.92
N SER A 85 3.70 -28.76 -14.64
CA SER A 85 4.71 -27.93 -13.97
C SER A 85 5.84 -28.80 -13.44
N PRO A 86 7.11 -28.49 -13.76
CA PRO A 86 8.28 -29.26 -13.32
C PRO A 86 8.41 -29.36 -11.80
N ILE A 87 7.90 -28.36 -11.06
CA ILE A 87 7.84 -28.38 -9.59
C ILE A 87 7.07 -29.60 -9.05
N LYS A 88 5.88 -29.91 -9.60
CA LYS A 88 5.06 -31.04 -9.12
C LYS A 88 5.78 -32.38 -9.34
N ARG A 89 6.51 -32.50 -10.46
CA ARG A 89 7.29 -33.70 -10.78
C ARG A 89 8.42 -33.90 -9.77
N ILE A 90 9.17 -32.84 -9.44
CA ILE A 90 10.24 -32.90 -8.45
C ILE A 90 9.70 -33.30 -7.08
N LEU A 91 8.63 -32.65 -6.63
CA LEU A 91 8.01 -32.94 -5.33
C LEU A 91 7.44 -34.37 -5.27
N GLY A 92 6.80 -34.83 -6.35
CA GLY A 92 6.29 -36.20 -6.47
C GLY A 92 7.40 -37.25 -6.45
N THR A 93 8.51 -37.02 -7.16
CA THR A 93 9.68 -37.92 -7.16
C THR A 93 10.34 -37.98 -5.78
N LEU A 94 10.45 -36.86 -5.06
CA LEU A 94 10.98 -36.84 -3.70
C LEU A 94 10.08 -37.61 -2.73
N LEU A 95 8.76 -37.40 -2.80
CA LEU A 95 7.79 -38.16 -2.00
C LEU A 95 7.89 -39.66 -2.29
N GLN A 96 7.94 -40.03 -3.56
CA GLN A 96 8.10 -41.42 -3.97
C GLN A 96 9.39 -42.01 -3.42
N PHE A 97 10.52 -41.31 -3.52
CA PHE A 97 11.81 -41.77 -3.00
C PHE A 97 11.77 -42.00 -1.48
N VAL A 98 11.14 -41.10 -0.72
CA VAL A 98 10.98 -41.25 0.74
C VAL A 98 10.11 -42.45 1.08
N ILE A 99 8.95 -42.60 0.43
CA ILE A 99 8.04 -43.72 0.65
C ILE A 99 8.72 -45.04 0.27
N THR A 100 9.38 -45.09 -0.88
CA THR A 100 10.11 -46.28 -1.35
C THR A 100 11.19 -46.67 -0.36
N ASN A 101 12.04 -45.74 0.10
CA ASN A 101 13.07 -46.03 1.10
C ASN A 101 12.51 -46.48 2.44
N MET A 102 11.34 -45.97 2.85
CA MET A 102 10.69 -46.41 4.08
C MET A 102 10.13 -47.83 3.94
N VAL A 103 9.47 -48.13 2.82
CA VAL A 103 8.87 -49.44 2.55
C VAL A 103 9.94 -50.51 2.33
N THR A 104 11.01 -50.22 1.56
CA THR A 104 12.11 -51.17 1.36
C THR A 104 12.81 -51.50 2.67
N LYS A 105 13.04 -50.50 3.52
CA LYS A 105 13.63 -50.70 4.86
C LYS A 105 12.75 -51.52 5.81
N HIS A 106 11.44 -51.55 5.60
CA HIS A 106 10.52 -52.43 6.35
C HIS A 106 10.38 -53.81 5.70
N SER A 107 10.44 -53.90 4.37
CA SER A 107 10.37 -55.17 3.61
C SER A 107 11.63 -56.02 3.78
N GLU A 108 12.80 -55.41 4.00
CA GLU A 108 14.04 -56.13 4.34
C GLU A 108 13.95 -56.80 5.73
N LYS A 109 13.16 -56.25 6.65
CA LYS A 109 12.93 -56.87 7.97
C LYS A 109 11.97 -58.06 7.93
N SER A 110 11.06 -58.16 6.95
CA SER A 110 10.10 -59.27 6.85
C SER A 110 10.59 -60.47 6.03
N THR A 111 11.77 -60.39 5.41
CA THR A 111 12.37 -61.53 4.66
C THR A 111 13.40 -62.31 5.47
N GLN A 112 13.87 -61.80 6.61
CA GLN A 112 14.83 -62.49 7.47
C GLN A 112 14.20 -63.36 8.58
N GLU A 113 12.87 -63.47 8.64
CA GLU A 113 12.18 -64.31 9.64
C GLU A 113 11.68 -65.66 9.07
N ASN A 114 12.02 -66.01 7.82
CA ASN A 114 11.68 -67.31 7.22
C ASN A 114 12.84 -67.91 6.39
N ILE A 115 14.04 -67.99 6.96
CA ILE A 115 15.07 -68.98 6.56
C ILE A 115 15.67 -69.58 7.82
#